data_AF-A0A521S6C1-F1
#
_entry.id   AF-A0A521S6C1-F1
#
_cell.length_a   1.000
_cell.length_b   1.000
_cell.length_c   1.000
_cell.angle_alpha   90.00
_cell.angle_beta   90.00
_cell.angle_gamma   90.00
#
_symmetry.space_group_name_H-M   'P 1'
#
loop_
_entity.id
_entity.type
_entity.pdbx_description
1 polymer ?
#
loop_
_entity_poly.entity_id
_entity_poly.type
_entity_poly.pdbx_seq_one_letter_code
_entity_poly.pdbx_strand_id
1 'polypeptide(L)' 'MTSTGTSWTAAAPPIAVLPDDPPRPPAGARAGGEPDPSILILTCANCGAAMDERKCKLVCACGYFLSCSDYY' A
#
# COMPACT_ATOMS: atom_id res chain seq x y z
N MET A 1 -38.95 10.28 8.10
CA MET A 1 -37.52 10.46 7.80
C MET A 1 -36.73 9.99 9.02
N THR A 2 -36.49 8.69 9.13
CA THR A 2 -35.75 8.08 10.24
C THR A 2 -34.36 7.72 9.72
N SER A 3 -33.39 8.60 9.93
CA SER A 3 -31.98 8.31 9.66
C SER A 3 -31.49 7.29 10.67
N THR A 4 -31.30 6.06 10.21
CA THR A 4 -30.58 5.01 10.93
C THR A 4 -29.11 5.41 10.95
N GLY A 5 -28.67 6.08 12.01
CA GLY A 5 -27.26 6.37 12.25
C GLY A 5 -26.51 5.07 12.44
N THR A 6 -25.63 4.72 11.51
CA THR A 6 -24.76 3.54 11.60
C THR A 6 -23.83 3.70 12.80
N SER A 7 -24.12 2.96 13.86
CA SER A 7 -23.33 2.90 15.09
C SER A 7 -21.92 2.36 14.77
N TRP A 8 -20.91 3.22 14.81
CA TRP A 8 -19.50 2.88 14.68
C TRP A 8 -18.90 2.31 15.98
N THR A 9 -19.72 1.73 16.85
CA THR A 9 -19.26 1.06 18.08
C THR A 9 -19.12 -0.45 17.84
N ALA A 10 -18.42 -0.83 16.76
CA ALA A 10 -17.93 -2.19 16.65
C ALA A 10 -16.60 -2.25 17.43
N ALA A 11 -16.61 -2.92 18.58
CA ALA A 11 -15.39 -3.21 19.32
C ALA A 11 -14.44 -3.98 18.40
N ALA A 12 -13.34 -3.34 18.00
CA ALA A 12 -12.32 -3.99 17.20
C ALA A 12 -11.81 -5.22 17.97
N PRO A 13 -11.64 -6.38 17.33
CA PRO A 13 -11.04 -7.53 17.98
C PRO A 13 -9.62 -7.17 18.45
N PRO A 14 -9.12 -7.79 19.54
CA PRO A 14 -7.74 -7.59 19.96
C PRO A 14 -6.79 -8.03 18.83
N ILE A 15 -5.76 -7.22 18.56
CA ILE A 15 -4.71 -7.59 17.60
C ILE A 15 -4.02 -8.84 18.13
N ALA A 16 -4.27 -9.98 17.49
CA ALA A 16 -3.54 -11.21 17.73
C ALA A 16 -2.14 -11.06 17.13
N VAL A 17 -1.11 -11.12 17.97
CA VAL A 17 0.28 -11.23 17.52
C VAL A 17 0.46 -12.66 17.01
N LEU A 18 0.49 -12.82 15.69
CA LEU A 18 0.88 -14.09 15.08
C LEU A 18 2.36 -14.36 15.44
N PRO A 19 2.75 -15.60 15.80
CA PRO A 19 4.14 -15.93 16.07
C PRO A 19 5.07 -15.53 14.91
N ASP A 20 6.27 -15.10 15.30
CA ASP A 20 7.31 -14.50 14.44
C ASP A 20 7.69 -15.40 13.26
N ASP A 21 7.97 -14.74 12.14
CA ASP A 21 8.22 -15.23 10.79
C ASP A 21 9.20 -16.44 10.72
N PRO A 22 9.07 -17.35 9.73
CA PRO A 22 10.09 -18.38 9.47
C PRO A 22 11.51 -17.79 9.37
N PRO A 23 12.56 -18.61 9.59
CA PRO A 23 13.93 -18.13 9.61
C PRO A 23 14.27 -17.31 8.36
N ARG A 24 14.60 -16.03 8.57
CA ARG A 24 15.05 -15.11 7.54
C ARG A 24 16.18 -15.79 6.74
N PRO A 25 16.07 -15.90 5.40
CA PRO A 25 17.13 -16.47 4.60
C PRO A 25 18.43 -15.66 4.78
N PRO A 26 19.61 -16.30 4.64
CA PRO A 26 20.88 -15.63 4.82
C PRO A 26 20.95 -14.37 3.94
N ALA A 27 21.49 -13.29 4.51
CA ALA A 27 21.72 -12.04 3.78
C ALA A 27 22.59 -12.34 2.55
N GLY A 28 21.97 -12.44 1.38
CA GLY A 28 22.62 -12.86 0.13
C GLY A 28 21.79 -13.81 -0.73
N ALA A 29 20.77 -14.48 -0.19
CA ALA A 29 19.83 -15.29 -0.99
C ALA A 29 18.76 -14.40 -1.64
N ARG A 30 19.15 -13.55 -2.59
CA ARG A 30 18.21 -12.85 -3.48
C ARG A 30 18.15 -13.61 -4.80
N ALA A 31 17.14 -14.46 -4.95
CA ALA A 31 16.66 -14.82 -6.28
C ALA A 31 15.92 -13.59 -6.83
N GLY A 32 16.47 -12.97 -7.87
CA GLY A 32 15.91 -11.78 -8.50
C GLY A 32 16.53 -10.47 -7.98
N GLY A 33 16.99 -9.63 -8.90
CA GLY A 33 17.60 -8.34 -8.58
C GLY A 33 16.74 -7.51 -7.64
N GLU A 34 17.39 -6.66 -6.84
CA GLU A 34 16.71 -5.70 -5.97
C GLU A 34 15.65 -4.97 -6.80
N PRO A 35 14.36 -5.05 -6.46
CA PRO A 35 13.33 -4.37 -7.21
C PRO A 35 13.68 -2.89 -7.18
N ASP A 36 13.84 -2.30 -8.37
CA ASP A 36 14.14 -0.89 -8.48
C ASP A 36 13.04 -0.12 -7.72
N PRO A 37 13.41 0.70 -6.71
CA PRO A 37 12.43 1.33 -5.83
C PRO A 37 11.47 2.26 -6.60
N SER A 38 11.87 2.71 -7.80
CA SER A 38 11.01 3.49 -8.69
C SER A 38 9.83 2.66 -9.20
N ILE A 39 9.97 1.35 -9.39
CA ILE A 39 8.87 0.47 -9.82
C ILE A 39 7.78 0.39 -8.75
N LEU A 40 8.17 0.33 -7.48
CA LEU A 40 7.23 0.29 -6.35
C LEU A 40 6.45 1.61 -6.23
N ILE A 41 7.15 2.74 -6.38
CA ILE A 41 6.55 4.08 -6.30
C ILE A 41 5.58 4.36 -7.47
N LEU A 42 5.88 3.86 -8.67
CA LEU A 42 5.07 4.06 -9.87
C LEU A 42 3.89 3.08 -10.00
N THR A 43 3.66 2.23 -9.01
CA THR A 43 2.57 1.25 -9.02
C THR A 43 1.41 1.72 -8.14
N CYS A 44 0.20 1.71 -8.69
CA CYS A 44 -0.99 2.13 -7.95
C CYS A 44 -1.26 1.22 -6.75
N ALA A 45 -1.27 1.78 -5.54
CA ALA A 45 -1.59 1.04 -4.32
C ALA A 45 -3.03 0.48 -4.27
N ASN A 46 -3.93 1.00 -5.10
CA ASN A 46 -5.33 0.56 -5.14
C ASN A 46 -5.57 -0.60 -6.12
N CYS A 47 -4.95 -0.59 -7.31
CA CYS A 47 -5.25 -1.57 -8.36
C CYS A 47 -4.01 -2.22 -9.01
N GLY A 48 -2.80 -1.84 -8.62
CA GLY A 48 -1.55 -2.39 -9.15
C GLY A 48 -1.17 -1.94 -10.56
N ALA A 49 -1.95 -1.04 -11.19
CA ALA A 49 -1.62 -0.50 -12.51
C ALA A 49 -0.48 0.53 -12.42
N ALA A 50 0.27 0.68 -13.52
CA ALA A 50 1.26 1.76 -13.65
C ALA A 50 0.58 3.13 -13.58
N MET A 51 1.23 4.06 -12.88
CA MET A 51 0.73 5.42 -12.68
C MET A 51 1.38 6.40 -13.67
N ASP A 52 0.63 7.45 -14.01
CA ASP A 52 1.06 8.51 -14.91
C ASP A 52 1.69 9.67 -14.12
N GLU A 53 2.91 10.05 -14.47
CA GLU A 53 3.65 11.14 -13.83
C GLU A 53 3.19 12.50 -14.37
N ARG A 54 2.60 13.33 -13.51
CA ARG A 54 2.18 14.70 -13.84
C ARG A 54 2.81 15.71 -12.90
N LYS A 55 4.02 16.16 -13.24
CA LYS A 55 4.85 17.06 -12.42
C LYS A 55 5.14 16.45 -11.06
N CYS A 56 4.32 16.78 -10.08
CA CYS A 56 4.47 16.40 -8.69
C CYS A 56 3.33 15.51 -8.18
N LYS A 57 2.62 14.85 -9.09
CA LYS A 57 1.62 13.83 -8.74
C LYS A 57 1.72 12.60 -9.62
N LEU A 58 1.41 11.46 -9.03
CA LEU A 58 1.16 10.20 -9.72
C LEU A 58 -0.35 10.02 -9.82
N VAL A 59 -0.88 9.76 -11.01
CA VAL A 59 -2.32 9.57 -11.23
C VAL A 59 -2.60 8.22 -11.87
N CYS A 60 -3.55 7.48 -11.32
CA CYS A 60 -4.05 6.27 -11.94
C CYS A 60 -5.42 6.50 -12.57
N ALA A 61 -5.71 5.80 -13.67
CA ALA A 61 -7.02 5.82 -14.32
C ALA A 61 -8.17 5.31 -13.42
N CYS A 62 -7.86 4.56 -12.36
CA CYS A 62 -8.85 4.10 -11.37
C CYS A 62 -9.34 5.20 -10.42
N GLY A 63 -8.75 6.40 -10.45
CA GLY A 63 -9.09 7.53 -9.59
C GLY A 63 -8.17 7.73 -8.39
N TYR A 64 -7.24 6.80 -8.13
CA TYR A 64 -6.22 6.96 -7.09
C TYR A 64 -5.11 7.94 -7.54
N PHE A 65 -4.59 8.74 -6.60
CA PHE A 65 -3.50 9.66 -6.85
C PHE A 65 -2.56 9.76 -5.64
N LEU A 66 -1.28 10.00 -5.91
CA LEU A 66 -0.26 10.33 -4.91
C LEU A 66 0.35 11.70 -5.24
N SER A 67 0.70 12.48 -4.22
CA SER A 67 1.46 13.74 -4.37
C SER A 67 2.92 13.50 -3.98
N CYS A 68 3.87 14.31 -4.48
CA CYS A 68 5.28 14.20 -4.10
C CYS A 68 5.54 14.16 -2.60
N SER A 69 4.74 14.85 -1.80
CA SER A 69 4.87 14.84 -0.35
C SER A 69 4.58 13.48 0.31
N ASP A 70 3.99 12.55 -0.45
CA ASP A 70 3.56 11.23 0.02
C ASP A 70 4.51 10.11 -0.43
N TYR A 71 5.32 10.32 -1.48
CA TYR A 71 6.29 9.33 -1.97
C TYR A 71 7.77 9.75 -1.90
N TYR A 72 8.06 11.01 -1.54
CA TYR A 72 9.40 11.50 -1.19
C TYR A 72 9.51 11.74 0.31
#